data_AF-A0A9P4LGG9-F1
#
_entry.id   AF-A0A9P4LGG9-F1
#
_cell.length_a   1.000
_cell.length_b   1.000
_cell.length_c   1.000
_cell.angle_alpha   90.00
_cell.angle_beta   90.00
_cell.angle_gamma   90.00
#
_symmetry.space_group_name_H-M   'P 1'
#
loop_
_entity.id
_entity.type
_entity.pdbx_description
1 polymer ?
#
loop_
_entity_poly.entity_id
_entity_poly.type
_entity_poly.pdbx_seq_one_letter_code
_entity_poly.pdbx_strand_id
1 'polypeptide(L)'
;MLNRIKNKLGKQDAGELVHLSDEDPHTIVKAISTEQKQMEDTSEELQDFDALTLSPAQNMTTPSAANEAINKHDYAFPTSSTGLTAINLENDNTSTQIADKQLILPNDIDTRHPYRLGWPLLPAQPVHTSHDQVPKILSPKSLHINAIRQILASHKILISRECELEVVHRHNPGKQIGKDTLTLLVPTTLVDTSNNQNEDVKKAMGKVNNDTNDTKEQRKADTKHENKNSLHTALATIQSYLQDQKLTLNIEFVHPNTICGLYTLPVLASDPLHPFLAKRKHSIKKILNTCSAEWTSLDFYYRGHGPTRRDCRPTVLIGVKEPDAVVWWGDEGIVEKIKGKVGRKVDGQVWVEVMKVRVA
;
A
#
# COMPACT_ATOMS: atom_id res chain seq x y z
N MET A 1 -22.41 -25.67 -29.86
CA MET A 1 -23.72 -25.73 -29.16
C MET A 1 -23.92 -27.05 -28.42
N LEU A 2 -23.91 -28.21 -29.09
CA LEU A 2 -24.07 -29.55 -28.48
C LEU A 2 -23.07 -29.88 -27.34
N ASN A 3 -21.81 -29.45 -27.45
CA ASN A 3 -20.81 -29.65 -26.37
C ASN A 3 -21.03 -28.74 -25.14
N ARG A 4 -21.72 -27.60 -25.29
CA ARG A 4 -22.11 -26.74 -24.16
C ARG A 4 -23.34 -27.28 -23.42
N ILE A 5 -24.26 -27.94 -24.14
CA ILE A 5 -25.43 -28.61 -23.56
C ILE A 5 -24.98 -29.85 -22.76
N LYS A 6 -24.06 -30.67 -23.31
CA LYS A 6 -23.46 -31.81 -22.57
C LYS A 6 -22.71 -31.39 -21.30
N ASN A 7 -22.02 -30.25 -21.31
CA ASN A 7 -21.29 -29.75 -20.14
C ASN A 7 -22.19 -29.13 -19.06
N LYS A 8 -23.41 -28.68 -19.39
CA LYS A 8 -24.40 -28.23 -18.38
C LYS A 8 -25.14 -29.41 -17.73
N LEU A 9 -25.38 -30.50 -18.47
CA LEU A 9 -26.04 -31.71 -17.96
C LEU A 9 -25.14 -32.60 -17.07
N GLY A 10 -23.82 -32.46 -17.15
CA GLY A 10 -22.87 -33.27 -16.37
C GLY A 10 -22.58 -32.81 -14.94
N LYS A 11 -23.28 -31.78 -14.43
CA LYS A 11 -22.97 -31.16 -13.11
C LYS A 11 -24.19 -30.84 -12.23
N GLN A 12 -25.35 -31.40 -12.51
CA GLN A 12 -26.50 -31.28 -11.60
C GLN A 12 -26.68 -32.58 -10.82
N ASP A 13 -26.65 -32.44 -9.49
CA ASP A 13 -27.00 -33.49 -8.54
C ASP A 13 -28.35 -34.09 -8.89
N ALA A 14 -28.44 -35.42 -8.81
CA ALA A 14 -29.59 -36.24 -9.22
C ALA A 14 -30.84 -36.11 -8.30
N GLY A 15 -31.05 -34.95 -7.68
CA GLY A 15 -32.13 -34.71 -6.71
C GLY A 15 -33.30 -33.87 -7.21
N GLU A 16 -33.21 -33.21 -8.38
CA GLU A 16 -34.19 -32.20 -8.78
C GLU A 16 -34.55 -32.28 -10.27
N LEU A 17 -34.87 -33.49 -10.72
CA LEU A 17 -35.29 -33.78 -12.10
C LEU A 17 -36.62 -34.53 -12.11
N VAL A 18 -37.62 -33.93 -11.48
CA VAL A 18 -39.04 -34.28 -11.63
C VAL A 18 -39.83 -32.97 -11.69
N HIS A 19 -39.85 -32.29 -12.86
CA HIS A 19 -40.99 -31.44 -13.29
C HIS A 19 -40.87 -30.73 -14.66
N LEU A 20 -39.90 -31.04 -15.53
CA LEU A 20 -39.81 -30.39 -16.86
C LEU A 20 -40.39 -31.21 -18.01
N SER A 21 -41.27 -32.19 -17.75
CA SER A 21 -41.92 -32.98 -18.81
C SER A 21 -43.11 -32.28 -19.49
N ASP A 22 -43.56 -31.13 -18.97
CA ASP A 22 -44.86 -30.56 -19.36
C ASP A 22 -44.74 -29.20 -20.06
N GLU A 23 -43.53 -28.71 -20.36
CA GLU A 23 -43.39 -27.46 -21.12
C GLU A 23 -43.60 -27.69 -22.63
N ASP A 24 -44.56 -26.94 -23.18
CA ASP A 24 -44.90 -26.91 -24.60
C ASP A 24 -43.64 -26.66 -25.47
N PRO A 25 -43.35 -27.53 -26.45
CA PRO A 25 -42.26 -27.37 -27.41
C PRO A 25 -42.18 -25.97 -28.04
N HIS A 26 -43.30 -25.27 -28.19
CA HIS A 26 -43.34 -23.91 -28.72
C HIS A 26 -42.63 -22.88 -27.81
N THR A 27 -42.65 -23.08 -26.49
CA THR A 27 -41.98 -22.19 -25.53
C THR A 27 -40.47 -22.32 -25.63
N ILE A 28 -39.97 -23.55 -25.82
CA ILE A 28 -38.55 -23.84 -26.01
C ILE A 28 -38.04 -23.22 -27.32
N VAL A 29 -38.82 -23.34 -28.41
CA VAL A 29 -38.45 -22.76 -29.71
C VAL A 29 -38.43 -21.22 -29.66
N LYS A 30 -39.38 -20.59 -28.94
CA LYS A 30 -39.36 -19.13 -28.72
C LYS A 30 -38.15 -18.66 -27.93
N ALA A 31 -37.75 -19.39 -26.89
CA ALA A 31 -36.57 -19.04 -26.10
C ALA A 31 -35.29 -19.08 -26.95
N ILE A 32 -35.13 -20.13 -27.79
CA ILE A 32 -33.98 -20.27 -28.69
C ILE A 32 -33.95 -19.17 -29.76
N SER A 33 -35.11 -18.84 -30.34
CA SER A 33 -35.22 -17.77 -31.35
C SER A 33 -34.90 -16.38 -30.77
N THR A 34 -35.26 -16.15 -29.50
CA THR A 34 -34.98 -14.88 -28.80
C THR A 34 -33.48 -14.72 -28.50
N GLU A 35 -32.80 -15.80 -28.10
CA GLU A 35 -31.34 -15.78 -27.90
C GLU A 35 -30.56 -15.60 -29.22
N GLN A 36 -31.01 -16.20 -30.33
CA GLN A 36 -30.35 -16.01 -31.64
C GLN A 36 -30.45 -14.55 -32.11
N LYS A 37 -31.61 -13.92 -31.93
CA LYS A 37 -31.82 -12.52 -32.32
C LYS A 37 -30.94 -11.55 -31.51
N GLN A 38 -30.74 -11.80 -30.22
CA GLN A 38 -29.83 -10.99 -29.39
C GLN A 38 -28.35 -11.12 -29.80
N MET A 39 -27.95 -12.26 -30.36
CA MET A 39 -26.57 -12.44 -30.86
C MET A 39 -26.33 -11.76 -32.21
N GLU A 40 -27.36 -11.62 -33.05
CA GLU A 40 -27.26 -10.88 -34.31
C GLU A 40 -27.18 -9.37 -34.07
N ASP A 41 -28.00 -8.82 -33.15
CA ASP A 41 -27.99 -7.39 -32.80
C ASP A 41 -26.65 -6.94 -32.17
N THR A 42 -25.89 -7.83 -31.53
CA THR A 42 -24.56 -7.51 -30.97
C THR A 42 -23.41 -7.63 -31.98
N SER A 43 -23.67 -8.20 -33.16
CA SER A 43 -22.66 -8.34 -34.22
C SER A 43 -22.61 -7.12 -35.16
N GLU A 44 -23.69 -6.33 -35.26
CA GLU A 44 -23.73 -5.13 -36.11
C GLU A 44 -23.06 -3.92 -35.46
N GLU A 45 -22.91 -3.88 -34.13
CA GLU A 45 -22.29 -2.76 -33.40
C GLU A 45 -20.75 -2.75 -33.46
N LEU A 46 -20.13 -3.70 -34.17
CA LEU A 46 -18.66 -3.87 -34.26
C LEU A 46 -18.06 -3.61 -35.64
N GLN A 47 -18.81 -3.09 -36.63
CA GLN A 47 -18.29 -2.85 -37.98
C GLN A 47 -17.87 -1.41 -38.31
N ASP A 48 -18.00 -0.44 -37.40
CA ASP A 48 -17.79 0.99 -37.68
C ASP A 48 -16.47 1.61 -37.16
N PHE A 49 -15.43 0.81 -36.90
CA PHE A 49 -14.19 1.32 -36.26
C PHE A 49 -12.88 1.27 -37.08
N ASP A 50 -12.91 0.99 -38.38
CA ASP A 50 -11.69 0.96 -39.21
C ASP A 50 -11.72 1.98 -40.35
N ALA A 51 -11.39 3.25 -40.05
CA ALA A 51 -10.91 4.22 -41.04
C ALA A 51 -10.23 5.43 -40.41
N LEU A 52 -9.00 5.29 -39.90
CA LEU A 52 -8.07 6.42 -39.78
C LEU A 52 -6.70 6.07 -40.36
N THR A 53 -6.45 6.66 -41.52
CA THR A 53 -5.27 6.62 -42.36
C THR A 53 -4.03 7.21 -41.66
N LEU A 54 -2.95 6.44 -41.61
CA LEU A 54 -1.61 6.90 -41.20
C LEU A 54 -0.90 7.58 -42.39
N SER A 55 -0.41 8.79 -42.17
CA SER A 55 0.50 9.51 -43.06
C SER A 55 1.95 9.45 -42.55
N PRO A 56 2.97 9.54 -43.43
CA PRO A 56 4.34 9.12 -43.13
C PRO A 56 5.19 10.18 -42.42
N ALA A 57 6.17 9.67 -41.69
CA ALA A 57 7.17 10.37 -40.90
C ALA A 57 7.92 11.50 -41.62
N GLN A 58 8.17 12.59 -40.90
CA GLN A 58 9.18 13.57 -41.24
C GLN A 58 10.26 13.64 -40.15
N ASN A 59 11.50 13.45 -40.60
CA ASN A 59 12.75 13.64 -39.89
C ASN A 59 12.82 15.00 -39.17
N MET A 60 13.23 15.01 -37.90
CA MET A 60 13.92 16.16 -37.30
C MET A 60 15.00 15.71 -36.30
N THR A 61 16.24 15.87 -36.76
CA THR A 61 17.38 16.53 -36.11
C THR A 61 17.52 16.47 -34.58
N THR A 62 18.57 15.79 -34.12
CA THR A 62 19.18 15.91 -32.79
C THR A 62 19.91 17.25 -32.59
N PRO A 63 19.86 17.82 -31.38
CA PRO A 63 21.02 18.44 -30.75
C PRO A 63 21.32 17.74 -29.41
N SER A 64 22.51 17.18 -29.25
CA SER A 64 23.74 17.85 -28.79
C SER A 64 23.79 18.02 -27.27
N ALA A 65 24.86 17.45 -26.72
CA ALA A 65 25.24 17.40 -25.32
C ALA A 65 25.30 18.78 -24.65
N ALA A 66 24.79 18.86 -23.42
CA ALA A 66 25.31 19.67 -22.33
C ALA A 66 24.49 19.40 -21.05
N ASN A 67 25.10 18.75 -20.06
CA ASN A 67 25.02 19.03 -18.62
C ASN A 67 25.42 17.81 -17.78
N GLU A 68 26.70 17.43 -17.85
CA GLU A 68 27.38 16.76 -16.74
C GLU A 68 28.10 17.82 -15.92
N ALA A 69 27.42 18.36 -14.91
CA ALA A 69 28.06 19.01 -13.77
C ALA A 69 27.71 18.16 -12.54
N ILE A 70 28.35 17.01 -12.43
CA ILE A 70 28.32 16.18 -11.23
C ILE A 70 29.11 16.94 -10.16
N ASN A 71 28.40 17.52 -9.19
CA ASN A 71 28.97 17.98 -7.94
C ASN A 71 29.66 16.80 -7.25
N LYS A 72 30.99 16.72 -7.36
CA LYS A 72 31.83 15.90 -6.48
C LYS A 72 31.82 16.55 -5.10
N HIS A 73 30.80 16.26 -4.31
CA HIS A 73 30.91 16.46 -2.86
C HIS A 73 31.79 15.33 -2.33
N ASP A 74 33.04 15.68 -1.99
CA ASP A 74 33.98 14.78 -1.33
C ASP A 74 33.43 14.43 0.06
N TYR A 75 32.78 13.28 0.16
CA TYR A 75 32.41 12.66 1.44
C TYR A 75 33.65 12.11 2.12
N ALA A 76 34.46 12.99 2.72
CA ALA A 76 35.54 12.59 3.59
C ALA A 76 34.94 12.01 4.89
N PHE A 77 34.73 10.69 4.91
CA PHE A 77 34.56 9.97 6.16
C PHE A 77 35.95 9.74 6.77
N PRO A 78 36.16 10.01 8.07
CA PRO A 78 37.40 9.67 8.71
C PRO A 78 37.59 8.14 8.67
N THR A 79 38.56 7.68 7.90
CA THR A 79 38.99 6.27 7.88
C THR A 79 39.82 5.98 9.12
N SER A 80 39.22 6.03 10.31
CA SER A 80 39.84 5.45 11.50
C SER A 80 39.43 3.98 11.57
N SER A 81 40.28 3.10 11.06
CA SER A 81 40.18 1.66 11.33
C SER A 81 40.64 1.36 12.75
N THR A 82 39.94 1.88 13.75
CA THR A 82 40.07 1.39 15.13
C THR A 82 39.41 0.02 15.18
N GLY A 83 40.18 -0.98 15.64
CA GLY A 83 39.79 -2.38 15.66
C GLY A 83 38.37 -2.56 16.20
N LEU A 84 37.50 -3.10 15.36
CA LEU A 84 36.18 -3.55 15.74
C LEU A 84 36.38 -4.77 16.65
N THR A 85 36.36 -4.54 17.96
CA THR A 85 36.07 -5.61 18.90
C THR A 85 34.78 -6.24 18.45
N ALA A 86 34.81 -7.56 18.20
CA ALA A 86 33.59 -8.34 18.03
C ALA A 86 32.65 -7.93 19.16
N ILE A 87 31.44 -7.51 18.82
CA ILE A 87 30.39 -7.31 19.81
C ILE A 87 30.13 -8.71 20.34
N ASN A 88 30.87 -9.10 21.39
CA ASN A 88 30.54 -10.23 22.21
C ASN A 88 29.24 -9.83 22.91
N LEU A 89 28.12 -10.05 22.20
CA LEU A 89 26.86 -10.42 22.83
C LEU A 89 27.05 -11.81 23.45
N GLU A 90 28.03 -11.93 24.34
CA GLU A 90 27.99 -13.01 25.31
C GLU A 90 26.68 -12.77 26.07
N ASN A 91 25.88 -13.83 26.16
CA ASN A 91 24.64 -13.89 26.92
C ASN A 91 24.96 -13.69 28.40
N ASP A 92 25.39 -12.48 28.74
CA ASP A 92 25.54 -12.05 30.10
C ASP A 92 24.11 -11.88 30.60
N ASN A 93 23.60 -12.97 31.16
CA ASN A 93 22.36 -13.07 31.93
C ASN A 93 22.45 -12.23 33.23
N THR A 94 23.36 -11.27 33.30
CA THR A 94 23.17 -10.02 34.01
C THR A 94 21.97 -9.32 33.35
N SER A 95 20.79 -9.82 33.71
CA SER A 95 19.56 -9.08 33.85
C SER A 95 19.88 -7.89 34.73
N THR A 96 20.55 -6.91 34.12
CA THR A 96 20.84 -5.62 34.69
C THR A 96 19.46 -5.15 35.02
N GLN A 97 19.15 -5.08 36.32
CA GLN A 97 18.01 -4.34 36.80
C GLN A 97 18.26 -2.92 36.34
N ILE A 98 17.88 -2.63 35.09
CA ILE A 98 17.39 -1.33 34.68
C ILE A 98 16.17 -1.19 35.57
N ALA A 99 16.44 -0.79 36.83
CA ALA A 99 15.43 -0.36 37.78
C ALA A 99 14.46 0.51 36.99
N ASP A 100 13.15 0.35 37.23
CA ASP A 100 11.99 1.00 36.59
C ASP A 100 12.07 2.54 36.49
N LYS A 101 13.18 3.08 36.00
CA LYS A 101 13.29 4.35 35.36
C LYS A 101 12.40 4.16 34.15
N GLN A 102 11.16 4.64 34.28
CA GLN A 102 10.28 4.89 33.16
C GLN A 102 11.16 5.33 32.01
N LEU A 103 11.23 4.50 30.98
CA LEU A 103 12.00 4.80 29.78
C LEU A 103 11.35 6.09 29.26
N ILE A 104 11.95 7.24 29.56
CA ILE A 104 11.45 8.52 29.09
C ILE A 104 11.67 8.43 27.60
N LEU A 105 10.58 8.16 26.88
CA LEU A 105 10.61 8.12 25.44
C LEU A 105 11.23 9.42 24.97
N PRO A 106 12.23 9.37 24.07
CA PRO A 106 12.72 10.58 23.44
C PRO A 106 11.52 11.40 22.95
N ASN A 107 11.42 12.66 23.40
CA ASN A 107 10.28 13.55 23.09
C ASN A 107 10.15 13.83 21.57
N ASP A 108 11.03 13.27 20.76
CA ASP A 108 11.20 13.45 19.32
C ASP A 108 10.84 12.20 18.50
N ILE A 109 10.18 11.19 19.09
CA ILE A 109 9.59 10.09 18.31
C ILE A 109 8.40 10.61 17.49
N ASP A 110 8.50 10.48 16.17
CA ASP A 110 7.42 10.81 15.24
C ASP A 110 6.36 9.70 15.24
N THR A 111 5.18 10.03 15.78
CA THR A 111 3.98 9.17 15.83
C THR A 111 2.83 9.71 15.00
N ARG A 112 3.06 10.75 14.17
CA ARG A 112 1.98 11.47 13.45
C ARG A 112 1.21 10.60 12.45
N HIS A 113 1.81 9.50 11.98
CA HIS A 113 1.21 8.60 11.01
C HIS A 113 1.08 7.18 11.58
N PRO A 114 -0.11 6.54 11.54
CA PRO A 114 -0.34 5.27 12.23
C PRO A 114 0.44 4.07 11.64
N TYR A 115 0.92 4.18 10.40
CA TYR A 115 1.70 3.15 9.70
C TYR A 115 3.22 3.44 9.71
N ARG A 116 3.64 4.44 10.49
CA ARG A 116 5.02 4.92 10.55
C ARG A 116 5.39 5.33 11.97
N LEU A 117 6.49 4.79 12.50
CA LEU A 117 7.14 5.33 13.68
C LEU A 117 8.55 5.77 13.29
N GLY A 118 8.92 7.00 13.64
CA GLY A 118 10.18 7.59 13.21
C GLY A 118 11.00 8.22 14.31
N TRP A 119 12.31 8.28 14.11
CA TRP A 119 13.22 9.11 14.90
C TRP A 119 14.38 9.63 14.04
N PRO A 120 14.75 10.93 14.15
CA PRO A 120 14.06 12.00 14.87
C PRO A 120 12.73 12.35 14.15
N LEU A 121 12.20 13.56 14.34
CA LEU A 121 11.03 14.03 13.61
C LEU A 121 11.25 13.91 12.09
N LEU A 122 10.50 13.01 11.45
CA LEU A 122 10.73 12.67 10.05
C LEU A 122 10.07 13.69 9.10
N PRO A 123 10.48 13.72 7.82
CA PRO A 123 9.84 14.59 6.82
C PRO A 123 8.35 14.29 6.70
N ALA A 124 7.50 15.32 6.69
CA ALA A 124 6.06 15.20 6.47
C ALA A 124 5.76 14.77 5.02
N GLN A 125 4.61 14.14 4.79
CA GLN A 125 4.22 13.73 3.44
C GLN A 125 3.91 14.93 2.52
N PRO A 126 4.16 14.82 1.20
CA PRO A 126 4.76 13.68 0.48
C PRO A 126 6.28 13.54 0.72
N VAL A 127 6.79 12.31 0.74
CA VAL A 127 8.21 12.00 0.95
C VAL A 127 8.77 11.26 -0.27
N HIS A 128 9.87 11.74 -0.81
CA HIS A 128 10.64 11.05 -1.84
C HIS A 128 11.62 10.06 -1.20
N THR A 129 11.83 8.94 -1.87
CA THR A 129 12.82 7.92 -1.49
C THR A 129 13.85 7.81 -2.61
N SER A 130 15.11 8.09 -2.32
CA SER A 130 16.24 7.91 -3.24
C SER A 130 17.23 6.88 -2.68
N HIS A 131 17.77 6.06 -3.57
CA HIS A 131 18.79 5.05 -3.27
C HIS A 131 20.19 5.52 -3.68
N ASP A 132 20.29 6.74 -4.20
CA ASP A 132 21.54 7.30 -4.68
C ASP A 132 22.42 7.71 -3.49
N GLN A 133 23.73 7.63 -3.65
CA GLN A 133 24.71 8.16 -2.69
C GLN A 133 24.66 7.56 -1.27
N VAL A 134 24.02 6.39 -1.10
CA VAL A 134 24.04 5.66 0.18
C VAL A 134 25.47 5.21 0.49
N PRO A 135 26.05 5.58 1.65
CA PRO A 135 27.41 5.19 2.00
C PRO A 135 27.60 3.67 2.04
N LYS A 136 28.71 3.15 1.47
CA LYS A 136 29.02 1.70 1.43
C LYS A 136 29.05 1.04 2.81
N ILE A 137 29.45 1.79 3.84
CA ILE A 137 29.44 1.37 5.24
C ILE A 137 28.03 1.06 5.78
N LEU A 138 26.99 1.52 5.09
CA LEU A 138 25.57 1.27 5.38
C LEU A 138 24.89 0.40 4.32
N SER A 139 25.68 -0.29 3.48
CA SER A 139 25.14 -1.26 2.52
C SER A 139 24.37 -2.40 3.24
N PRO A 140 23.42 -3.09 2.58
CA PRO A 140 22.61 -4.15 3.20
C PRO A 140 23.40 -5.31 3.84
N LYS A 141 24.67 -5.49 3.44
CA LYS A 141 25.60 -6.51 3.95
C LYS A 141 26.63 -5.94 4.93
N SER A 142 26.51 -4.68 5.32
CA SER A 142 27.48 -4.04 6.21
C SER A 142 27.37 -4.57 7.64
N LEU A 143 28.45 -4.42 8.40
CA LEU A 143 28.50 -4.79 9.81
C LEU A 143 27.45 -4.06 10.63
N HIS A 144 27.18 -2.79 10.31
CA HIS A 144 26.17 -1.99 11.01
C HIS A 144 24.75 -2.50 10.78
N ILE A 145 24.38 -2.84 9.54
CA ILE A 145 23.05 -3.41 9.27
C ILE A 145 22.89 -4.76 9.97
N ASN A 146 23.94 -5.59 10.02
CA ASN A 146 23.89 -6.86 10.75
C ASN A 146 23.76 -6.68 12.26
N ALA A 147 24.48 -5.72 12.87
CA ALA A 147 24.33 -5.40 14.28
C ALA A 147 22.90 -4.92 14.60
N ILE A 148 22.33 -4.08 13.74
CA ILE A 148 20.95 -3.61 13.88
C ILE A 148 19.95 -4.76 13.76
N ARG A 149 20.15 -5.71 12.83
CA ARG A 149 19.33 -6.95 12.75
C ARG A 149 19.39 -7.74 14.05
N GLN A 150 20.56 -7.87 14.67
CA GLN A 150 20.72 -8.56 15.95
C GLN A 150 19.98 -7.84 17.08
N ILE A 151 20.05 -6.51 17.14
CA ILE A 151 19.30 -5.69 18.11
C ILE A 151 17.78 -5.88 17.92
N LEU A 152 17.29 -5.83 16.68
CA LEU A 152 15.86 -6.04 16.40
C LEU A 152 15.42 -7.46 16.81
N ALA A 153 16.24 -8.47 16.54
CA ALA A 153 15.97 -9.86 16.92
C ALA A 153 15.95 -10.05 18.44
N SER A 154 16.87 -9.44 19.20
CA SER A 154 16.91 -9.54 20.66
C SER A 154 15.67 -8.90 21.32
N HIS A 155 15.07 -7.92 20.66
CA HIS A 155 13.81 -7.28 21.08
C HIS A 155 12.56 -7.93 20.49
N LYS A 156 12.68 -9.11 19.86
CA LYS A 156 11.58 -9.85 19.21
C LYS A 156 10.84 -9.03 18.13
N ILE A 157 11.51 -8.07 17.49
CA ILE A 157 10.94 -7.31 16.39
C ILE A 157 11.12 -8.11 15.11
N LEU A 158 10.01 -8.57 14.57
CA LEU A 158 9.99 -9.30 13.30
C LEU A 158 10.11 -8.30 12.14
N ILE A 159 11.16 -8.48 11.35
CA ILE A 159 11.32 -7.84 10.05
C ILE A 159 10.53 -8.65 9.03
N SER A 160 9.84 -7.97 8.10
CA SER A 160 9.14 -8.66 7.01
C SER A 160 10.08 -9.54 6.21
N ARG A 161 9.62 -10.71 5.78
CA ARG A 161 10.38 -11.58 4.88
C ARG A 161 10.44 -11.04 3.45
N GLU A 162 9.47 -10.20 3.08
CA GLU A 162 9.32 -9.66 1.73
C GLU A 162 10.13 -8.38 1.50
N CYS A 163 10.45 -7.65 2.57
CA CYS A 163 11.16 -6.39 2.50
C CYS A 163 12.32 -6.43 3.50
N GLU A 164 13.57 -6.27 3.03
CA GLU A 164 14.76 -6.26 3.91
C GLU A 164 14.92 -4.91 4.64
N LEU A 165 15.81 -4.87 5.65
CA LEU A 165 16.30 -3.58 6.16
C LEU A 165 17.01 -2.83 5.04
N GLU A 166 16.66 -1.58 4.86
CA GLU A 166 17.21 -0.76 3.79
C GLU A 166 17.64 0.60 4.33
N VAL A 167 18.74 1.14 3.82
CA VAL A 167 19.16 2.51 4.09
C VAL A 167 18.98 3.31 2.82
N VAL A 168 18.15 4.35 2.91
CA VAL A 168 17.77 5.21 1.78
C VAL A 168 17.78 6.66 2.21
N HIS A 169 17.73 7.57 1.24
CA HIS A 169 17.46 8.97 1.51
C HIS A 169 15.97 9.25 1.48
N ARG A 170 15.43 9.79 2.59
CA ARG A 170 14.05 10.25 2.70
C ARG A 170 14.00 11.76 2.88
N HIS A 171 13.39 12.44 1.93
CA HIS A 171 13.34 13.90 1.91
C HIS A 171 12.06 14.41 1.25
N ASN A 172 11.65 15.63 1.59
CA ASN A 172 10.53 16.28 0.91
C ASN A 172 10.93 16.66 -0.53
N PRO A 173 9.97 16.75 -1.45
CA PRO A 173 10.21 17.30 -2.78
C PRO A 173 10.93 18.65 -2.70
N GLY A 174 11.95 18.86 -3.53
CA GLY A 174 12.76 20.08 -3.55
C GLY A 174 13.84 20.20 -2.47
N LYS A 175 13.84 19.36 -1.42
CA LYS A 175 14.93 19.31 -0.44
C LYS A 175 16.13 18.57 -1.03
N GLN A 176 17.33 19.12 -0.84
CA GLN A 176 18.58 18.47 -1.26
C GLN A 176 18.88 17.23 -0.42
N ILE A 177 19.47 16.22 -1.06
CA ILE A 177 19.91 14.98 -0.40
C ILE A 177 21.17 15.28 0.43
N GLY A 178 21.15 14.85 1.69
CA GLY A 178 22.22 15.09 2.66
C GLY A 178 22.31 14.00 3.73
N LYS A 179 23.29 14.11 4.64
CA LYS A 179 23.46 13.13 5.75
C LYS A 179 22.24 13.06 6.66
N ASP A 180 21.55 14.18 6.85
CA ASP A 180 20.32 14.31 7.64
C ASP A 180 19.09 13.67 6.97
N THR A 181 19.18 13.34 5.69
CA THR A 181 18.11 12.65 4.95
C THR A 181 18.29 11.13 4.94
N LEU A 182 19.43 10.62 5.42
CA LEU A 182 19.71 9.20 5.43
C LEU A 182 18.86 8.51 6.50
N THR A 183 18.07 7.54 6.09
CA THR A 183 17.06 6.87 6.92
C THR A 183 17.16 5.36 6.76
N LEU A 184 17.28 4.65 7.87
CA LEU A 184 17.08 3.22 7.99
C LEU A 184 15.58 2.91 7.99
N LEU A 185 15.13 2.20 6.97
CA LEU A 185 13.80 1.61 6.90
C LEU A 185 13.79 0.24 7.59
N VAL A 186 12.93 0.12 8.60
CA VAL A 186 12.68 -1.12 9.33
C VAL A 186 11.26 -1.60 8.99
N PRO A 187 11.08 -2.45 7.95
CA PRO A 187 9.78 -2.97 7.59
C PRO A 187 9.29 -3.97 8.64
N THR A 188 8.31 -3.57 9.46
CA THR A 188 7.74 -4.41 10.52
C THR A 188 6.22 -4.28 10.59
N THR A 189 5.54 -5.39 10.89
CA THR A 189 4.08 -5.45 11.07
C THR A 189 3.62 -4.96 12.45
N LEU A 190 4.56 -4.65 13.35
CA LEU A 190 4.26 -4.15 14.69
C LEU A 190 3.80 -2.69 14.71
N VAL A 191 3.91 -1.98 13.58
CA VAL A 191 3.39 -0.61 13.45
C VAL A 191 1.87 -0.68 13.28
N ASP A 192 1.20 -0.32 14.36
CA ASP A 192 -0.19 -0.68 14.64
C ASP A 192 -1.18 0.14 13.79
N THR A 193 -1.79 -0.48 12.77
CA THR A 193 -2.87 0.15 11.97
C THR A 193 -4.22 0.20 12.69
N SER A 194 -4.30 -0.36 13.91
CA SER A 194 -5.57 -0.67 14.59
C SER A 194 -6.25 0.51 15.28
N ASN A 195 -5.66 1.72 15.29
CA ASN A 195 -6.29 2.88 15.93
C ASN A 195 -7.56 3.40 15.22
N ASN A 196 -7.97 2.85 14.07
CA ASN A 196 -9.13 3.36 13.32
C ASN A 196 -10.32 2.38 13.14
N GLN A 197 -10.34 1.19 13.75
CA GLN A 197 -11.40 0.21 13.45
C GLN A 197 -12.28 -0.27 14.61
N ASN A 198 -11.94 0.01 15.88
CA ASN A 198 -12.69 -0.59 17.01
C ASN A 198 -13.85 0.26 17.56
N GLU A 199 -13.89 1.58 17.31
CA GLU A 199 -14.97 2.42 17.82
C GLU A 199 -16.28 2.24 17.05
N ASP A 200 -16.23 2.14 15.71
CA ASP A 200 -17.44 2.05 14.88
C ASP A 200 -18.12 0.67 14.92
N VAL A 201 -17.36 -0.41 15.15
CA VAL A 201 -17.92 -1.77 15.31
C VAL A 201 -18.58 -1.94 16.68
N LYS A 202 -17.98 -1.39 17.75
CA LYS A 202 -18.60 -1.37 19.09
C LYS A 202 -19.88 -0.52 19.13
N LYS A 203 -20.00 0.50 18.28
CA LYS A 203 -21.22 1.33 18.19
C LYS A 203 -22.34 0.70 17.35
N ALA A 204 -22.00 -0.18 16.40
CA ALA A 204 -22.98 -0.87 15.54
C ALA A 204 -23.53 -2.16 16.15
N MET A 205 -22.78 -2.82 17.04
CA MET A 205 -23.24 -4.02 17.74
C MET A 205 -23.90 -3.63 19.07
N GLY A 206 -25.20 -3.34 18.99
CA GLY A 206 -26.05 -3.07 20.16
C GLY A 206 -25.93 -4.16 21.22
N LYS A 207 -26.08 -3.74 22.49
CA LYS A 207 -26.03 -4.53 23.73
C LYS A 207 -26.59 -5.96 23.56
N VAL A 208 -25.71 -6.92 23.23
CA VAL A 208 -25.99 -8.34 23.40
C VAL A 208 -25.25 -8.77 24.66
N ASN A 209 -26.02 -9.18 25.67
CA ASN A 209 -25.54 -9.65 26.98
C ASN A 209 -24.46 -10.73 26.78
N ASN A 210 -23.28 -10.55 27.38
CA ASN A 210 -22.14 -11.44 27.25
C ASN A 210 -21.37 -11.56 28.57
N ASP A 211 -21.69 -12.56 29.38
CA ASP A 211 -20.92 -12.92 30.59
C ASP A 211 -19.66 -13.77 30.28
N THR A 212 -19.31 -13.97 29.00
CA THR A 212 -18.18 -14.84 28.59
C THR A 212 -17.12 -14.16 27.70
N ASN A 213 -17.22 -12.85 27.42
CA ASN A 213 -16.28 -12.17 26.52
C ASN A 213 -15.13 -11.42 27.20
N ASP A 214 -15.19 -11.17 28.51
CA ASP A 214 -14.19 -10.35 29.22
C ASP A 214 -12.77 -10.93 29.18
N THR A 215 -12.60 -12.25 29.12
CA THR A 215 -11.27 -12.88 29.12
C THR A 215 -10.53 -12.80 27.77
N LYS A 216 -11.23 -12.65 26.64
CA LYS A 216 -10.58 -12.56 25.31
C LYS A 216 -10.14 -11.14 24.96
N GLU A 217 -10.86 -10.11 25.40
CA GLU A 217 -10.45 -8.72 25.17
C GLU A 217 -9.22 -8.37 26.02
N GLN A 218 -9.17 -8.79 27.29
CA GLN A 218 -8.04 -8.49 28.18
C GLN A 218 -6.71 -9.01 27.61
N ARG A 219 -6.67 -10.26 27.14
CA ARG A 219 -5.45 -10.85 26.54
C ARG A 219 -4.93 -10.09 25.33
N LYS A 220 -5.82 -9.49 24.52
CA LYS A 220 -5.41 -8.70 23.34
C LYS A 220 -4.77 -7.36 23.74
N ALA A 221 -5.31 -6.72 24.78
CA ALA A 221 -4.76 -5.47 25.30
C ALA A 221 -3.34 -5.67 25.86
N ASP A 222 -3.15 -6.77 26.61
CA ASP A 222 -1.86 -7.09 27.23
C ASP A 222 -0.77 -7.35 26.18
N THR A 223 -1.06 -8.13 25.14
CA THR A 223 -0.10 -8.37 24.03
C THR A 223 0.22 -7.10 23.24
N LYS A 224 -0.75 -6.20 23.05
CA LYS A 224 -0.53 -4.92 22.35
C LYS A 224 0.40 -4.00 23.15
N HIS A 225 0.26 -3.97 24.48
CA HIS A 225 1.13 -3.19 25.35
C HIS A 225 2.57 -3.74 25.35
N GLU A 226 2.74 -5.06 25.40
CA GLU A 226 4.06 -5.70 25.38
C GLU A 226 4.83 -5.34 24.10
N ASN A 227 4.18 -5.45 22.94
CA ASN A 227 4.80 -5.15 21.65
C ASN A 227 5.25 -3.70 21.50
N LYS A 228 4.45 -2.74 22.00
CA LYS A 228 4.79 -1.32 21.93
C LYS A 228 6.04 -1.00 22.75
N ASN A 229 6.15 -1.58 23.94
CA ASN A 229 7.33 -1.44 24.79
C ASN A 229 8.58 -2.00 24.09
N SER A 230 8.49 -3.20 23.50
CA SER A 230 9.61 -3.81 22.78
C SER A 230 10.13 -2.93 21.64
N LEU A 231 9.23 -2.29 20.89
CA LEU A 231 9.60 -1.42 19.77
C LEU A 231 10.33 -0.15 20.25
N HIS A 232 9.87 0.45 21.34
CA HIS A 232 10.54 1.60 21.95
C HIS A 232 11.91 1.25 22.53
N THR A 233 12.03 0.12 23.24
CA THR A 233 13.32 -0.34 23.76
C THR A 233 14.31 -0.62 22.63
N ALA A 234 13.87 -1.29 21.56
CA ALA A 234 14.74 -1.53 20.41
C ALA A 234 15.19 -0.23 19.74
N LEU A 235 14.29 0.74 19.56
CA LEU A 235 14.64 2.06 19.02
C LEU A 235 15.72 2.72 19.87
N ALA A 236 15.56 2.73 21.20
CA ALA A 236 16.56 3.28 22.11
C ALA A 236 17.92 2.55 22.00
N THR A 237 17.92 1.22 21.90
CA THR A 237 19.16 0.44 21.70
C THR A 237 19.82 0.74 20.36
N ILE A 238 19.06 0.85 19.27
CA ILE A 238 19.61 1.23 17.95
C ILE A 238 20.19 2.65 18.01
N GLN A 239 19.51 3.60 18.67
CA GLN A 239 20.03 4.96 18.85
C GLN A 239 21.37 4.98 19.58
N SER A 240 21.46 4.29 20.72
CA SER A 240 22.72 4.17 21.47
C SER A 240 23.82 3.60 20.58
N TYR A 241 23.52 2.52 19.85
CA TYR A 241 24.47 1.92 18.91
C TYR A 241 24.94 2.93 17.84
N LEU A 242 24.02 3.66 17.20
CA LEU A 242 24.38 4.63 16.17
C LEU A 242 25.23 5.79 16.72
N GLN A 243 24.94 6.24 17.94
CA GLN A 243 25.71 7.27 18.64
C GLN A 243 27.14 6.79 18.93
N ASP A 244 27.28 5.58 19.48
CA ASP A 244 28.59 4.97 19.78
C ASP A 244 29.44 4.81 18.51
N GLN A 245 28.80 4.42 17.40
CA GLN A 245 29.45 4.28 16.10
C GLN A 245 29.63 5.61 15.35
N LYS A 246 29.17 6.74 15.90
CA LYS A 246 29.19 8.08 15.28
C LYS A 246 28.52 8.11 13.90
N LEU A 247 27.43 7.37 13.74
CA LEU A 247 26.66 7.31 12.50
C LEU A 247 25.47 8.28 12.55
N THR A 248 25.33 9.12 11.53
CA THR A 248 24.13 9.96 11.34
C THR A 248 23.13 9.20 10.49
N LEU A 249 22.13 8.61 11.13
CA LEU A 249 21.11 7.80 10.47
C LEU A 249 19.78 7.96 11.20
N ASN A 250 18.75 8.40 10.48
CA ASN A 250 17.37 8.39 10.98
C ASN A 250 16.85 6.95 10.99
N ILE A 251 15.86 6.65 11.83
CA ILE A 251 15.25 5.32 11.91
C ILE A 251 13.77 5.48 11.62
N GLU A 252 13.23 4.64 10.76
CA GLU A 252 11.82 4.62 10.43
C GLU A 252 11.28 3.18 10.42
N PHE A 253 10.49 2.84 11.42
CA PHE A 253 9.67 1.64 11.40
C PHE A 253 8.46 1.89 10.50
N VAL A 254 8.32 1.08 9.47
CA VAL A 254 7.25 1.22 8.50
C VAL A 254 6.52 -0.09 8.31
N HIS A 255 5.22 -0.01 8.02
CA HIS A 255 4.50 -1.18 7.55
C HIS A 255 5.14 -1.66 6.22
N PRO A 256 5.47 -2.95 6.02
CA PRO A 256 6.18 -3.43 4.83
C PRO A 256 5.58 -2.98 3.48
N ASN A 257 4.26 -2.95 3.40
CA ASN A 257 3.53 -2.50 2.20
C ASN A 257 3.65 -1.01 1.87
N THR A 258 4.22 -0.17 2.74
CA THR A 258 4.59 1.20 2.33
C THR A 258 5.84 1.21 1.44
N ILE A 259 6.70 0.19 1.57
CA ILE A 259 7.89 -0.03 0.73
C ILE A 259 7.52 -0.87 -0.49
N CYS A 260 6.94 -2.05 -0.23
CA CYS A 260 6.64 -3.05 -1.25
C CYS A 260 5.35 -2.74 -2.04
N GLY A 261 4.66 -1.64 -1.70
CA GLY A 261 3.39 -1.22 -2.31
C GLY A 261 2.18 -1.94 -1.73
N LEU A 262 0.99 -1.39 -1.97
CA LEU A 262 -0.26 -2.06 -1.63
C LEU A 262 -0.61 -3.12 -2.68
N TYR A 263 -0.99 -4.31 -2.23
CA TYR A 263 -1.57 -5.33 -3.09
C TYR A 263 -2.77 -4.73 -3.82
N THR A 264 -2.83 -4.91 -5.13
CA THR A 264 -3.87 -4.34 -5.99
C THR A 264 -4.53 -5.48 -6.78
N LEU A 265 -5.75 -5.82 -6.38
CA LEU A 265 -6.53 -6.91 -6.96
C LEU A 265 -7.72 -6.35 -7.74
N PRO A 266 -8.02 -6.85 -8.95
CA PRO A 266 -9.15 -6.34 -9.73
C PRO A 266 -10.48 -6.67 -9.06
N VAL A 267 -11.43 -5.74 -9.15
CA VAL A 267 -12.84 -6.03 -8.85
C VAL A 267 -13.42 -6.83 -10.02
N LEU A 268 -13.84 -8.06 -9.75
CA LEU A 268 -14.43 -8.97 -10.73
C LEU A 268 -15.93 -8.74 -10.88
N ALA A 269 -16.50 -9.13 -12.01
CA ALA A 269 -17.95 -9.07 -12.24
C ALA A 269 -18.75 -9.89 -11.22
N SER A 270 -18.16 -10.96 -10.68
CA SER A 270 -18.75 -11.81 -9.64
C SER A 270 -18.68 -11.21 -8.23
N ASP A 271 -17.91 -10.14 -8.02
CA ASP A 271 -17.79 -9.54 -6.70
C ASP A 271 -19.11 -8.84 -6.32
N PRO A 272 -19.65 -9.01 -5.09
CA PRO A 272 -20.91 -8.40 -4.68
C PRO A 272 -20.94 -6.87 -4.80
N LEU A 273 -19.77 -6.25 -4.81
CA LEU A 273 -19.62 -4.80 -4.93
C LEU A 273 -19.69 -4.31 -6.38
N HIS A 274 -19.47 -5.18 -7.37
CA HIS A 274 -19.36 -4.79 -8.78
C HIS A 274 -20.60 -4.04 -9.30
N PRO A 275 -21.86 -4.50 -9.09
CA PRO A 275 -23.04 -3.76 -9.56
C PRO A 275 -23.14 -2.35 -8.98
N PHE A 276 -22.71 -2.18 -7.72
CA PHE A 276 -22.69 -0.89 -7.07
C PHE A 276 -21.65 0.04 -7.71
N LEU A 277 -20.42 -0.43 -7.94
CA LEU A 277 -19.36 0.37 -8.55
C LEU A 277 -19.67 0.73 -10.00
N ALA A 278 -20.23 -0.20 -10.77
CA ALA A 278 -20.66 0.05 -12.15
C ALA A 278 -21.64 1.24 -12.22
N LYS A 279 -22.65 1.28 -11.33
CA LYS A 279 -23.59 2.40 -11.22
C LYS A 279 -22.91 3.71 -10.80
N ARG A 280 -21.91 3.64 -9.91
CA ARG A 280 -21.18 4.83 -9.43
C ARG A 280 -20.17 5.36 -10.44
N LYS A 281 -19.60 4.51 -11.29
CA LYS A 281 -18.62 4.88 -12.32
C LYS A 281 -19.10 6.04 -13.17
N HIS A 282 -20.35 5.99 -13.65
CA HIS A 282 -20.92 7.06 -14.46
C HIS A 282 -21.02 8.40 -13.70
N SER A 283 -21.45 8.36 -12.44
CA SER A 283 -21.52 9.57 -11.61
C SER A 283 -20.15 10.17 -11.31
N ILE A 284 -19.14 9.33 -11.07
CA ILE A 284 -17.77 9.78 -10.83
C ILE A 284 -17.20 10.39 -12.11
N LYS A 285 -17.39 9.75 -13.27
CA LYS A 285 -17.02 10.33 -14.57
C LYS A 285 -17.64 11.71 -14.80
N LYS A 286 -18.91 11.91 -14.39
CA LYS A 286 -19.54 13.23 -14.49
C LYS A 286 -18.80 14.28 -13.63
N ILE A 287 -18.44 13.94 -12.39
CA ILE A 287 -17.65 14.83 -11.51
C ILE A 287 -16.30 15.16 -12.17
N LEU A 288 -15.59 14.14 -12.68
CA LEU A 288 -14.30 14.29 -13.34
C LEU A 288 -14.40 15.13 -14.62
N ASN A 289 -15.43 14.94 -15.45
CA ASN A 289 -15.61 15.72 -16.67
C ASN A 289 -16.02 17.17 -16.41
N THR A 290 -16.61 17.47 -15.26
CA THR A 290 -16.92 18.85 -14.87
C THR A 290 -15.74 19.57 -14.22
N CYS A 291 -14.67 18.86 -13.87
CA CYS A 291 -13.48 19.48 -13.32
C CYS A 291 -12.59 20.01 -14.44
N SER A 292 -11.85 21.09 -14.18
CA SER A 292 -10.90 21.68 -15.13
C SER A 292 -9.59 20.90 -15.24
N ALA A 293 -9.41 19.85 -14.43
CA ALA A 293 -8.18 19.07 -14.37
C ALA A 293 -8.19 17.91 -15.37
N GLU A 294 -7.06 17.67 -16.03
CA GLU A 294 -6.91 16.53 -16.94
C GLU A 294 -6.85 15.22 -16.15
N TRP A 295 -7.64 14.23 -16.58
CA TRP A 295 -7.62 12.85 -16.07
C TRP A 295 -7.61 11.86 -17.23
N THR A 296 -7.00 10.69 -17.01
CA THR A 296 -6.74 9.69 -18.06
C THR A 296 -7.54 8.41 -17.86
N SER A 297 -7.77 7.99 -16.61
CA SER A 297 -8.44 6.72 -16.32
C SER A 297 -9.24 6.78 -15.01
N LEU A 298 -10.24 5.89 -14.93
CA LEU A 298 -11.05 5.69 -13.73
C LEU A 298 -11.35 4.20 -13.58
N ASP A 299 -10.76 3.60 -12.56
CA ASP A 299 -10.83 2.18 -12.29
C ASP A 299 -11.15 1.88 -10.82
N PHE A 300 -11.54 0.64 -10.56
CA PHE A 300 -11.86 0.16 -9.22
C PHE A 300 -11.06 -1.11 -8.92
N TYR A 301 -10.36 -1.08 -7.80
CA TYR A 301 -9.53 -2.18 -7.34
C TYR A 301 -9.79 -2.44 -5.87
N TYR A 302 -9.48 -3.65 -5.42
CA TYR A 302 -9.23 -3.92 -4.02
C TYR A 302 -7.77 -3.61 -3.74
N ARG A 303 -7.50 -2.62 -2.88
CA ARG A 303 -6.14 -2.29 -2.42
C ARG A 303 -5.98 -2.53 -0.94
N GLY A 304 -4.86 -3.11 -0.53
CA GLY A 304 -4.59 -3.29 0.89
C GLY A 304 -3.31 -4.02 1.20
N HIS A 305 -3.26 -4.55 2.42
CA HIS A 305 -2.02 -4.99 3.03
C HIS A 305 -1.72 -6.48 2.88
N GLY A 306 -2.65 -7.26 2.35
CA GLY A 306 -2.45 -8.70 2.13
C GLY A 306 -2.79 -9.12 0.71
N PRO A 307 -2.36 -10.33 0.32
CA PRO A 307 -2.57 -10.86 -1.03
C PRO A 307 -4.01 -11.32 -1.28
N THR A 308 -4.88 -11.32 -0.26
CA THR A 308 -6.26 -11.78 -0.40
C THR A 308 -7.26 -10.62 -0.41
N ARG A 309 -8.41 -10.80 -1.07
CA ARG A 309 -9.49 -9.78 -1.10
C ARG A 309 -9.97 -9.37 0.29
N ARG A 310 -9.86 -10.24 1.30
CA ARG A 310 -10.27 -9.95 2.69
C ARG A 310 -9.32 -8.97 3.39
N ASP A 311 -8.06 -8.93 2.95
CA ASP A 311 -7.02 -8.04 3.47
C ASP A 311 -6.95 -6.72 2.68
N CYS A 312 -7.85 -6.56 1.70
CA CYS A 312 -7.93 -5.41 0.82
C CYS A 312 -9.26 -4.68 0.99
N ARG A 313 -9.25 -3.40 0.62
CA ARG A 313 -10.41 -2.52 0.63
C ARG A 313 -10.72 -2.04 -0.78
N PRO A 314 -12.00 -1.96 -1.16
CA PRO A 314 -12.38 -1.34 -2.41
C PRO A 314 -11.84 0.08 -2.48
N THR A 315 -11.24 0.43 -3.60
CA THR A 315 -10.50 1.67 -3.80
C THR A 315 -10.82 2.19 -5.20
N VAL A 316 -11.10 3.50 -5.29
CA VAL A 316 -11.19 4.19 -6.58
C VAL A 316 -9.78 4.64 -6.98
N LEU A 317 -9.32 4.24 -8.17
CA LEU A 317 -8.08 4.71 -8.77
C LEU A 317 -8.40 5.69 -9.90
N ILE A 318 -7.78 6.86 -9.84
CA ILE A 318 -7.94 7.91 -10.86
C ILE A 318 -6.55 8.21 -11.42
N GLY A 319 -6.36 7.93 -12.70
CA GLY A 319 -5.14 8.31 -13.42
C GLY A 319 -5.20 9.79 -13.78
N VAL A 320 -4.16 10.55 -13.41
CA VAL A 320 -4.07 11.99 -13.72
C VAL A 320 -2.65 12.35 -14.13
N LYS A 321 -2.49 13.51 -14.77
CA LYS A 321 -1.18 14.03 -15.20
C LYS A 321 -0.41 14.68 -14.04
N GLU A 322 -1.12 15.47 -13.24
CA GLU A 322 -0.57 16.26 -12.12
C GLU A 322 -1.35 15.90 -10.84
N PRO A 323 -0.93 14.88 -10.08
CA PRO A 323 -1.67 14.40 -8.92
C PRO A 323 -1.62 15.42 -7.79
N ASP A 324 -0.57 16.23 -7.70
CA ASP A 324 -0.34 17.19 -6.62
C ASP A 324 -1.10 18.51 -6.85
N ALA A 325 -1.83 18.64 -7.97
CA ALA A 325 -2.62 19.83 -8.26
C ALA A 325 -3.71 20.03 -7.19
N VAL A 326 -3.82 21.25 -6.67
CA VAL A 326 -4.71 21.61 -5.55
C VAL A 326 -6.17 21.23 -5.80
N VAL A 327 -6.62 21.25 -7.06
CA VAL A 327 -7.98 20.88 -7.49
C VAL A 327 -8.39 19.45 -7.09
N TRP A 328 -7.43 18.53 -6.95
CA TRP A 328 -7.70 17.16 -6.53
C TRP A 328 -8.01 17.07 -5.03
N TRP A 329 -7.40 17.93 -4.23
CA TRP A 329 -7.32 17.81 -2.77
C TRP A 329 -8.12 18.89 -2.03
N GLY A 330 -8.21 18.76 -0.70
CA GLY A 330 -8.95 19.67 0.17
C GLY A 330 -10.44 19.35 0.26
N ASP A 331 -11.14 20.07 1.14
CA ASP A 331 -12.55 19.80 1.50
C ASP A 331 -13.52 19.95 0.31
N GLU A 332 -13.19 20.83 -0.64
CA GLU A 332 -13.94 21.04 -1.88
C GLU A 332 -13.31 20.35 -3.10
N GLY A 333 -12.21 19.63 -2.88
CA GLY A 333 -11.46 18.92 -3.90
C GLY A 333 -12.28 17.83 -4.58
N ILE A 334 -11.84 17.43 -5.78
CA ILE A 334 -12.48 16.36 -6.55
C ILE A 334 -12.52 15.06 -5.75
N VAL A 335 -11.45 14.74 -5.01
CA VAL A 335 -11.36 13.53 -4.17
C VAL A 335 -12.50 13.51 -3.14
N GLU A 336 -12.79 14.61 -2.47
CA GLU A 336 -13.82 14.66 -1.43
C GLU A 336 -15.23 14.53 -2.02
N LYS A 337 -15.48 15.16 -3.17
CA LYS A 337 -16.73 14.99 -3.94
C LYS A 337 -16.95 13.53 -4.35
N ILE A 338 -15.88 12.84 -4.75
CA ILE A 338 -15.93 11.41 -5.11
C ILE A 338 -16.19 10.56 -3.87
N LYS A 339 -15.53 10.83 -2.74
CA LYS A 339 -15.80 10.15 -1.45
C LYS A 339 -17.27 10.26 -1.06
N GLY A 340 -17.86 11.46 -1.16
CA GLY A 340 -19.29 11.68 -0.95
C GLY A 340 -20.17 10.85 -1.89
N LYS A 341 -19.73 10.62 -3.14
CA LYS A 341 -20.48 9.83 -4.12
C LYS A 341 -20.40 8.32 -3.90
N VAL A 342 -19.24 7.79 -3.53
CA VAL A 342 -19.04 6.35 -3.25
C VAL A 342 -19.59 5.96 -1.88
N GLY A 343 -19.58 6.89 -0.93
CA GLY A 343 -20.06 6.67 0.43
C GLY A 343 -19.26 5.61 1.20
N ARG A 344 -19.84 5.13 2.30
CA ARG A 344 -19.17 4.21 3.25
C ARG A 344 -18.87 2.82 2.68
N LYS A 345 -19.49 2.42 1.55
CA LYS A 345 -19.28 1.08 0.96
C LYS A 345 -17.88 0.88 0.37
N VAL A 346 -17.17 1.96 0.06
CA VAL A 346 -15.78 1.96 -0.45
C VAL A 346 -14.82 2.49 0.63
N ASP A 347 -15.29 2.59 1.87
CA ASP A 347 -14.57 3.13 3.03
C ASP A 347 -13.79 4.44 2.76
N GLY A 348 -14.29 5.25 1.83
CA GLY A 348 -13.71 6.54 1.44
C GLY A 348 -12.31 6.49 0.81
N GLN A 349 -11.77 5.32 0.45
CA GLN A 349 -10.44 5.24 -0.16
C GLN A 349 -10.50 5.61 -1.65
N VAL A 350 -10.11 6.86 -1.93
CA VAL A 350 -9.93 7.40 -3.27
C VAL A 350 -8.46 7.75 -3.41
N TRP A 351 -7.80 7.17 -4.41
CA TRP A 351 -6.39 7.41 -4.70
C TRP A 351 -6.26 8.04 -6.08
N VAL A 352 -5.42 9.07 -6.15
CA VAL A 352 -5.04 9.77 -7.37
C VAL A 352 -3.61 9.36 -7.68
N GLU A 353 -3.39 8.78 -8.86
CA GLU A 353 -2.10 8.22 -9.25
C GLU A 353 -1.60 8.83 -10.56
N VAL A 354 -0.28 9.03 -10.65
CA VAL A 354 0.37 9.41 -11.91
C VAL A 354 0.45 8.18 -12.79
N MET A 355 -0.39 8.14 -13.83
CA MET A 355 -0.10 7.25 -14.93
C MET A 355 0.95 7.93 -15.82
N LYS A 356 2.21 7.51 -15.68
CA LYS A 356 3.21 7.80 -16.71
C LYS A 356 2.75 7.09 -17.98
N VAL A 357 2.12 7.84 -18.88
CA VAL A 357 1.84 7.36 -20.23
C VAL A 357 3.19 7.01 -20.84
N ARG A 358 3.50 5.72 -20.94
CA ARG A 358 4.63 5.27 -21.76
C ARG A 358 4.23 5.62 -23.18
N VAL A 359 4.79 6.68 -23.72
CA VAL A 359 4.70 6.97 -25.16
C VAL A 359 5.35 5.76 -25.84
N ALA A 360 4.52 4.99 -26.55
CA ALA A 360 4.91 3.77 -27.22
C ALA A 360 5.76 4.06 -28.46
#